data_AF-A0A2E4SUM4-F1
#
_entry.id   AF-A0A2E4SUM4-F1
#
_cell.length_a   1.000
_cell.length_b   1.000
_cell.length_c   1.000
_cell.angle_alpha   90.00
_cell.angle_beta   90.00
_cell.angle_gamma   90.00
#
_symmetry.space_group_name_H-M   'P 1'
#
loop_
_entity.id
_entity.type
_entity.pdbx_description
1 polymer ?
#
loop_
_entity_poly.entity_id
_entity_poly.type
_entity_poly.pdbx_seq_one_letter_code
_entity_poly.pdbx_strand_id
1 'polypeptide(L)'
;MTDPTAGTDAAPADQRPAPDPVKLAGQFAEWTRGETLVGRMLANLKTGRLPEVLADAVDGPRAEAAAALTAHWEGWEQGTTVPLEVAEGLRDVGLVAFLADLTEG
;
A
#
# COMPACT_ATOMS: atom_id res chain seq x y z
N MET A 1 -22.33 -3.67 -48.31
CA MET A 1 -21.86 -4.68 -47.34
C MET A 1 -20.87 -3.96 -46.44
N THR A 2 -21.38 -3.32 -45.39
CA THR A 2 -20.59 -2.51 -44.46
C THR A 2 -19.99 -3.42 -43.40
N ASP A 3 -18.66 -3.49 -43.34
CA ASP A 3 -17.92 -3.93 -42.16
C ASP A 3 -18.08 -2.89 -41.06
N PRO A 4 -18.48 -3.28 -39.83
CA PRO A 4 -18.14 -2.52 -38.65
C PRO A 4 -16.94 -3.20 -37.98
N THR A 5 -15.75 -2.64 -38.20
CA THR A 5 -14.58 -2.92 -37.37
C THR A 5 -14.91 -2.48 -35.94
N ALA A 6 -15.33 -3.42 -35.11
CA ALA A 6 -15.40 -3.24 -33.68
C ALA A 6 -13.96 -3.15 -33.15
N GLY A 7 -13.45 -1.91 -33.08
CA GLY A 7 -12.28 -1.62 -32.26
C GLY A 7 -12.67 -1.86 -30.81
N THR A 8 -12.24 -2.98 -30.26
CA THR A 8 -12.25 -3.20 -28.82
C THR A 8 -11.35 -2.15 -28.19
N ASP A 9 -11.96 -1.09 -27.65
CA ASP A 9 -11.30 -0.15 -26.76
C ASP A 9 -11.03 -0.86 -25.43
N ALA A 10 -10.01 -1.73 -25.43
CA ALA A 10 -9.45 -2.28 -24.22
C ALA A 10 -8.77 -1.12 -23.50
N ALA A 11 -9.38 -0.67 -22.39
CA ALA A 11 -8.81 0.35 -21.53
C ALA A 11 -7.31 0.06 -21.28
N PRO A 12 -6.43 1.06 -21.38
CA PRO A 12 -5.00 0.83 -21.23
C PRO A 12 -4.74 0.20 -19.87
N ALA A 13 -4.14 -0.99 -19.87
CA ALA A 13 -3.64 -1.63 -18.67
C ALA A 13 -2.80 -0.62 -17.88
N ASP A 14 -3.04 -0.52 -16.57
CA ASP A 14 -2.35 0.41 -15.68
C ASP A 14 -0.83 0.30 -15.88
N GLN A 15 -0.23 1.34 -16.45
CA GLN A 15 1.20 1.36 -16.84
C GLN A 15 2.13 1.60 -15.65
N ARG A 16 1.58 1.83 -14.45
CA ARG A 16 2.40 2.02 -13.25
C ARG A 16 3.13 0.73 -12.91
N PRO A 17 4.40 0.82 -12.45
CA PRO A 17 5.09 -0.34 -11.90
C PRO A 17 4.23 -1.05 -10.84
N ALA A 18 4.36 -2.38 -10.78
CA ALA A 18 3.77 -3.14 -9.69
C ALA A 18 4.31 -2.65 -8.34
N PRO A 19 3.50 -2.72 -7.26
CA PRO A 19 4.01 -2.50 -5.91
C PRO A 19 5.19 -3.43 -5.61
N ASP A 20 6.15 -2.92 -4.84
CA ASP A 20 7.32 -3.68 -4.38
C ASP A 20 7.30 -3.71 -2.84
N PRO A 21 6.91 -4.85 -2.23
CA PRO A 21 6.85 -4.98 -0.78
C PRO A 21 8.19 -4.73 -0.07
N VAL A 22 9.32 -5.10 -0.70
CA VAL A 22 10.67 -4.88 -0.14
C VAL A 22 10.97 -3.38 -0.10
N LYS A 23 10.65 -2.66 -1.17
CA LYS A 23 10.84 -1.20 -1.22
C LYS A 23 9.96 -0.47 -0.22
N LEU A 24 8.70 -0.88 -0.08
CA LEU A 24 7.78 -0.33 0.92
C LEU A 24 8.30 -0.53 2.35
N ALA A 25 8.79 -1.74 2.66
CA ALA A 25 9.39 -2.03 3.96
C ALA A 25 10.64 -1.18 4.22
N GLY A 26 11.48 -0.98 3.19
CA GLY A 26 12.64 -0.09 3.25
C GLY A 26 12.28 1.35 3.58
N GLN A 27 11.26 1.91 2.91
CA GLN A 27 10.78 3.28 3.15
C GLN A 27 10.24 3.46 4.57
N PHE A 28 9.59 2.43 5.13
CA PHE A 28 9.14 2.46 6.53
C PHE A 28 10.31 2.36 7.52
N ALA A 29 11.32 1.55 7.20
CA ALA A 29 12.52 1.40 8.02
C ALA A 29 13.34 2.69 8.09
N GLU A 30 13.45 3.45 7.00
CA GLU A 30 14.08 4.79 6.99
C GLU A 30 13.46 5.72 8.05
N TRP A 31 12.13 5.73 8.18
CA TRP A 31 11.45 6.53 9.20
C TRP A 31 11.74 6.00 10.60
N THR A 32 11.70 4.68 10.78
CA THR A 32 11.98 4.03 12.07
C THR A 32 13.40 4.35 12.56
N ARG A 33 14.37 4.52 11.65
CA ARG A 33 15.75 4.94 11.94
C ARG A 33 15.93 6.46 12.10
N GLY A 34 14.88 7.26 11.87
CA GLY A 34 14.92 8.72 11.92
C GLY A 34 15.55 9.40 10.69
N GLU A 35 15.70 8.67 9.59
CA GLU A 35 16.32 9.16 8.34
C GLU A 35 15.35 9.97 7.47
N THR A 36 14.04 9.81 7.69
CA THR A 36 13.00 10.54 6.96
C THR A 36 11.87 10.98 7.89
N LEU A 37 11.15 12.03 7.46
CA LEU A 37 9.99 12.56 8.19
C LEU A 37 8.78 11.65 7.98
N VAL A 38 7.91 11.56 8.99
CA VAL A 38 6.68 10.73 8.93
C VAL A 38 5.82 11.04 7.70
N GLY A 39 5.60 12.33 7.41
CA GLY A 39 4.79 12.73 6.24
C GLY A 39 5.42 12.34 4.90
N ARG A 40 6.76 12.35 4.81
CA ARG A 40 7.48 11.89 3.62
C ARG A 40 7.42 10.37 3.50
N MET A 41 7.55 9.64 4.61
CA MET A 41 7.38 8.19 4.63
C MET A 41 5.97 7.78 4.18
N LEU A 42 4.90 8.38 4.71
CA LEU A 42 3.53 8.06 4.29
C LEU A 42 3.30 8.39 2.80
N ALA A 43 3.81 9.52 2.32
CA ALA A 43 3.76 9.86 0.89
C ALA A 43 4.52 8.83 0.01
N ASN A 44 5.66 8.35 0.48
CA ASN A 44 6.44 7.31 -0.20
C ASN A 44 5.66 5.98 -0.23
N LEU A 45 5.01 5.58 0.86
CA LEU A 45 4.17 4.38 0.90
C LEU A 45 2.96 4.49 -0.04
N LYS A 46 2.32 5.66 -0.07
CA LYS A 46 1.18 5.95 -0.96
C LYS A 46 1.58 5.84 -2.42
N THR A 47 2.67 6.51 -2.79
CA THR A 47 3.20 6.47 -4.17
C THR A 47 3.80 5.10 -4.51
N GLY A 48 4.29 4.38 -3.51
CA GLY A 48 4.73 2.99 -3.57
C GLY A 48 3.60 1.98 -3.60
N ARG A 49 2.34 2.43 -3.67
CA ARG A 49 1.15 1.59 -3.88
C ARG A 49 0.76 0.69 -2.70
N LEU A 50 1.09 1.09 -1.46
CA LEU A 50 0.66 0.36 -0.25
C LEU A 50 -0.86 0.07 -0.21
N PRO A 51 -1.78 0.99 -0.58
CA PRO A 51 -3.22 0.70 -0.52
C PRO A 51 -3.64 -0.49 -1.37
N GLU A 52 -3.00 -0.68 -2.54
CA GLU A 52 -3.29 -1.79 -3.43
C GLU A 52 -2.73 -3.11 -2.85
N VAL A 53 -1.54 -3.06 -2.23
CA VAL A 53 -0.99 -4.23 -1.51
C VAL A 53 -1.91 -4.68 -0.36
N LEU A 54 -2.49 -3.73 0.38
CA LEU A 54 -3.43 -4.04 1.45
C LEU A 54 -4.74 -4.60 0.91
N ALA A 55 -5.27 -4.02 -0.17
CA ALA A 55 -6.49 -4.48 -0.84
C ALA A 55 -6.35 -5.90 -1.39
N ASP A 56 -5.20 -6.26 -1.96
CA ASP A 56 -4.96 -7.60 -2.50
C ASP A 56 -4.87 -8.68 -1.41
N ALA A 57 -4.63 -8.29 -0.16
CA ALA A 57 -4.46 -9.21 0.97
C ALA A 57 -5.75 -9.48 1.78
N VAL A 58 -6.86 -8.81 1.47
CA VAL A 58 -8.10 -8.86 2.29
C VAL A 58 -8.80 -10.22 2.30
N ASP A 59 -8.60 -11.04 1.28
CA ASP A 59 -9.18 -12.39 1.18
C ASP A 59 -8.16 -13.51 1.46
N GLY A 60 -6.95 -13.13 1.92
CA GLY A 60 -5.84 -14.03 2.12
C GLY A 60 -5.67 -14.53 3.57
N PRO A 61 -4.65 -15.36 3.84
CA PRO A 61 -4.30 -15.80 5.19
C PRO A 61 -3.89 -14.65 6.13
N ARG A 62 -3.71 -13.44 5.58
CA ARG A 62 -3.30 -12.22 6.30
C ARG A 62 -4.42 -11.18 6.37
N ALA A 63 -5.67 -11.58 6.08
CA ALA A 63 -6.83 -10.68 6.02
C ALA A 63 -6.99 -9.82 7.28
N GLU A 64 -6.79 -10.39 8.47
CA GLU A 64 -6.92 -9.67 9.74
C GLU A 64 -5.87 -8.54 9.87
N ALA A 65 -4.61 -8.85 9.59
CA ALA A 65 -3.53 -7.84 9.60
C ALA A 65 -3.76 -6.79 8.50
N ALA A 66 -4.16 -7.21 7.30
CA ALA A 66 -4.46 -6.31 6.20
C ALA A 66 -5.60 -5.34 6.56
N ALA A 67 -6.67 -5.83 7.21
CA ALA A 67 -7.79 -5.01 7.66
C ALA A 67 -7.37 -3.99 8.73
N ALA A 68 -6.55 -4.39 9.70
CA ALA A 68 -6.04 -3.48 10.73
C ALA A 68 -5.12 -2.39 10.15
N LEU A 69 -4.20 -2.76 9.24
CA LEU A 69 -3.36 -1.81 8.51
C LEU A 69 -4.20 -0.83 7.67
N THR A 70 -5.22 -1.35 6.99
CA THR A 70 -6.15 -0.57 6.16
C THR A 70 -6.92 0.44 7.01
N ALA A 71 -7.37 0.07 8.21
CA ALA A 71 -8.09 0.99 9.09
C ALA A 71 -7.25 2.22 9.48
N HIS A 72 -5.98 2.02 9.82
CA HIS A 72 -5.06 3.15 10.08
C HIS A 72 -4.83 4.00 8.83
N TRP A 73 -4.68 3.36 7.68
CA TRP A 73 -4.48 4.05 6.41
C TRP A 73 -5.70 4.91 6.02
N GLU A 74 -6.90 4.37 6.14
CA GLU A 74 -8.15 5.08 5.82
C GLU A 74 -8.38 6.27 6.76
N GLY A 75 -8.04 6.15 8.04
CA GLY A 75 -8.07 7.28 8.97
C GLY A 75 -7.19 8.46 8.52
N TRP A 76 -6.03 8.15 7.92
CA TRP A 76 -5.17 9.17 7.31
C TRP A 76 -5.79 9.82 6.07
N GLU A 77 -6.28 9.01 5.13
CA GLU A 77 -6.86 9.49 3.87
C GLU A 77 -8.11 10.35 4.09
N GLN A 78 -8.89 10.04 5.12
CA GLN A 78 -10.07 10.81 5.52
C GLN A 78 -9.73 12.07 6.34
N GLY A 79 -8.46 12.24 6.72
CA GLY A 79 -8.00 13.35 7.55
C GLY A 79 -8.50 13.28 9.00
N THR A 80 -8.91 12.09 9.47
CA THR A 80 -9.42 11.85 10.83
C THR A 80 -8.32 11.41 11.80
N THR A 81 -7.19 10.93 11.28
CA THR A 81 -6.02 10.50 12.06
C THR A 81 -4.77 11.24 11.61
N VAL A 82 -3.97 11.71 12.57
CA VAL A 82 -2.75 12.49 12.28
C VAL A 82 -1.60 11.57 11.79
N PRO A 83 -0.66 12.08 10.96
CA PRO A 83 0.39 11.25 10.36
C PRO A 83 1.22 10.39 11.31
N LEU A 84 1.55 10.91 12.51
CA LEU A 84 2.35 10.16 13.49
C LEU A 84 1.58 8.96 14.06
N GLU A 85 0.33 9.18 14.45
CA GLU A 85 -0.55 8.14 14.98
C GLU A 85 -0.81 7.03 13.95
N VAL A 86 -0.95 7.40 12.67
CA VAL A 86 -1.03 6.43 11.56
C VAL A 86 0.24 5.59 11.48
N ALA A 87 1.41 6.22 11.49
CA ALA A 87 2.69 5.52 11.40
C ALA A 87 2.95 4.59 12.58
N GLU A 88 2.57 5.01 13.79
CA GLU A 88 2.64 4.20 15.00
C GLU A 88 1.68 3.00 14.92
N GLY A 89 0.43 3.21 14.50
CA GLY A 89 -0.53 2.12 14.27
C GLY A 89 -0.04 1.10 13.23
N LEU A 90 0.52 1.57 12.10
CA LEU A 90 1.12 0.70 11.09
C LEU A 90 2.29 -0.12 11.66
N ARG A 91 3.10 0.47 12.55
CA ARG A 91 4.19 -0.22 13.24
C ARG A 91 3.65 -1.28 14.20
N ASP A 92 2.66 -0.94 15.01
CA ASP A 92 2.12 -1.78 16.07
C ASP A 92 1.38 -3.00 15.51
N VAL A 93 0.67 -2.83 14.40
CA VAL A 93 0.06 -3.95 13.65
C VAL A 93 1.12 -4.79 12.95
N GLY A 94 2.30 -4.23 12.64
CA GLY A 94 3.43 -4.97 12.08
C GLY A 94 3.56 -4.87 10.57
N LEU A 95 3.41 -3.68 9.98
CA LEU A 95 3.52 -3.45 8.53
C LEU A 95 4.77 -4.09 7.90
N VAL A 96 5.93 -3.99 8.54
CA VAL A 96 7.18 -4.56 8.00
C VAL A 96 7.13 -6.09 7.93
N ALA A 97 6.60 -6.74 8.97
CA ALA A 97 6.44 -8.19 8.98
C ALA A 97 5.42 -8.63 7.93
N PHE A 98 4.29 -7.92 7.86
CA PHE A 98 3.27 -8.15 6.83
C PHE A 98 3.86 -8.07 5.41
N LEU A 99 4.68 -7.05 5.10
CA LEU A 99 5.30 -6.90 3.79
C LEU A 99 6.37 -7.96 3.51
N ALA A 100 7.14 -8.38 4.51
CA ALA A 100 8.12 -9.46 4.37
C ALA A 100 7.44 -10.80 4.06
N ASP A 101 6.35 -11.11 4.76
CA ASP A 101 5.62 -12.35 4.54
C ASP A 101 5.02 -12.45 3.12
N LEU A 102 4.77 -11.34 2.44
CA LEU A 102 4.29 -11.30 1.05
C LEU A 102 5.37 -11.67 0.03
N THR A 103 6.66 -11.57 0.39
CA THR A 103 7.76 -11.95 -0.51
C THR A 103 8.21 -13.40 -0.31
N GLU A 104 7.83 -14.01 0.81
CA GLU A 104 8.17 -15.40 1.18
C GLU A 104 7.09 -16.43 0.80
N GLY A 105 5.89 -15.98 0.39
CA GLY A 105 4.77 -16.82 -0.05
C GLY A 105 4.72 -17.03 -1.55
#